data_AF-A0A519YGF5-F1
#
_entry.id   AF-A0A519YGF5-F1
#
_cell.length_a   1.000
_cell.length_b   1.000
_cell.length_c   1.000
_cell.angle_alpha   90.00
_cell.angle_beta   90.00
_cell.angle_gamma   90.00
#
_symmetry.space_group_name_H-M   'P 1'
#
loop_
_entity.id
_entity.type
_entity.pdbx_description
1 polymer ?
#
loop_
_entity_poly.entity_id
_entity_poly.type
_entity_poly.pdbx_seq_one_letter_code
_entity_poly.pdbx_strand_id
1 'polypeptide(L)' 'MIRVTRYQYNGETVYYESAPCCDQQSTLYDLEGKILCHPEGGITGKGDGKCANFNKRRSNEQLVWQDPR' A
#
# COMPACT_ATOMS: atom_id res chain seq x y z
N MET A 1 6.88 1.27 -12.12
CA MET A 1 5.51 1.61 -12.56
C MET A 1 4.66 1.80 -11.32
N ILE A 2 3.93 2.91 -11.21
CA ILE A 2 3.09 3.19 -10.03
C ILE A 2 1.69 2.64 -10.27
N ARG A 3 1.13 1.97 -9.26
CA ARG A 3 -0.23 1.44 -9.26
C ARG A 3 -0.90 1.79 -7.94
N VAL A 4 -2.16 2.19 -8.03
CA VAL A 4 -3.06 2.36 -6.89
C VAL A 4 -4.08 1.23 -6.90
N THR A 5 -4.13 0.49 -5.80
CA THR A 5 -4.98 -0.69 -5.64
C THR A 5 -5.81 -0.57 -4.37
N ARG A 6 -7.11 -0.79 -4.48
CA ARG A 6 -8.03 -0.82 -3.35
C ARG A 6 -8.02 -2.22 -2.72
N TYR A 7 -8.07 -2.27 -1.39
CA TYR A 7 -8.20 -3.50 -0.61
C TYR A 7 -9.21 -3.32 0.52
N GLN A 8 -9.66 -4.44 1.07
CA GLN A 8 -10.24 -4.52 2.40
C GLN A 8 -9.16 -4.96 3.39
N TYR A 9 -9.00 -4.21 4.48
CA TYR A 9 -8.01 -4.47 5.53
C TYR A 9 -8.59 -4.05 6.88
N ASN A 10 -8.57 -4.96 7.86
CA ASN A 10 -9.17 -4.78 9.19
C ASN A 10 -10.65 -4.31 9.18
N GLY A 11 -11.42 -4.69 8.15
CA GLY A 11 -12.82 -4.30 7.99
C GLY A 11 -13.04 -2.93 7.32
N GLU A 12 -11.96 -2.25 6.93
CA GLU A 12 -12.00 -0.94 6.28
C GLU A 12 -11.48 -1.01 4.84
N THR A 13 -11.98 -0.07 4.03
CA THR A 13 -11.49 0.12 2.66
C THR A 13 -10.23 0.98 2.70
N VAL A 14 -9.15 0.48 2.11
CA VAL A 14 -7.85 1.15 2.06
C VAL A 14 -7.31 1.20 0.64
N TYR A 15 -6.43 2.16 0.36
CA TYR A 15 -5.78 2.34 -0.93
C TYR A 15 -4.28 2.15 -0.78
N TYR A 16 -3.73 1.23 -1.54
CA TYR A 16 -2.31 0.92 -1.58
C TYR A 16 -1.68 1.50 -2.83
N GLU A 17 -0.69 2.36 -2.65
CA GLU A 17 0.15 2.88 -3.71
C GLU A 17 1.50 2.15 -3.70
N SER A 18 1.81 1.51 -4.83
CA SER A 18 3.10 0.83 -5.01
C SER A 18 4.24 1.84 -5.18
N ALA A 19 5.40 1.54 -4.62
CA ALA A 19 6.62 2.29 -4.91
C ALA A 19 7.21 1.90 -6.28
N PRO A 20 7.82 2.84 -7.03
CA PRO A 20 8.46 2.55 -8.31
C PRO A 20 9.80 1.82 -8.17
N CYS A 21 10.43 1.85 -6.98
CA CYS A 21 11.72 1.22 -6.69
C CYS A 21 11.74 0.65 -5.26
N CYS A 22 12.57 -0.36 -5.03
CA CYS A 22 12.65 -1.13 -3.79
C CYS A 22 13.18 -0.35 -2.57
N ASP A 23 13.94 0.73 -2.78
CA ASP A 23 14.42 1.64 -1.74
C ASP A 23 13.38 2.69 -1.34
N GLN A 24 12.34 2.89 -2.16
CA GLN A 24 11.22 3.76 -1.87
C GLN A 24 10.13 2.99 -1.14
N GLN A 25 9.45 3.67 -0.22
CA GLN A 25 8.36 3.07 0.53
C GLN A 25 7.07 3.14 -0.27
N SER A 26 6.32 2.03 -0.25
CA SER A 26 4.90 2.04 -0.62
C SER A 26 4.08 2.80 0.43
N THR A 27 2.87 3.21 0.06
CA THR A 27 2.01 3.98 0.97
C THR A 27 0.62 3.36 1.04
N LEU A 28 0.11 3.23 2.26
CA LEU A 28 -1.27 2.83 2.52
C LEU A 28 -2.06 4.02 3.01
N TYR A 29 -3.19 4.28 2.37
CA TYR A 29 -4.12 5.35 2.69
C TYR A 29 -5.46 4.79 3.19
N ASP A 30 -6.12 5.52 4.08
CA ASP A 30 -7.53 5.28 4.40
C ASP A 30 -8.48 5.82 3.32
N LEU A 31 -9.78 5.74 3.57
CA LEU A 31 -10.82 6.21 2.66
C LEU A 31 -10.79 7.74 2.44
N GLU A 32 -10.25 8.49 3.41
CA GLU A 32 -10.14 9.95 3.36
C GLU A 32 -8.81 10.42 2.73
N GLY A 33 -7.95 9.48 2.32
CA GLY A 33 -6.65 9.77 1.71
C GLY A 33 -5.55 10.09 2.73
N LYS A 34 -5.77 9.84 4.03
CA LYS A 34 -4.74 10.01 5.04
C LYS A 34 -3.81 8.80 5.06
N ILE A 35 -2.52 9.07 5.21
CA ILE A 35 -1.49 8.03 5.31
C ILE A 35 -1.67 7.26 6.61
N LEU A 36 -1.87 5.95 6.49
CA LEU A 36 -1.89 5.01 7.60
C LEU A 36 -0.47 4.55 7.93
N CYS A 37 0.30 4.13 6.92
CA CYS A 37 1.60 3.49 7.10
C CYS A 37 2.31 3.22 5.77
N HIS A 38 3.53 2.69 5.88
CA HIS A 38 4.36 2.19 4.78
C HIS A 38 4.56 0.68 4.92
N PRO A 39 3.79 -0.17 4.19
CA PRO A 39 3.84 -1.62 4.35
C PRO A 39 5.14 -2.31 3.90
N GLU A 40 5.79 -1.75 2.87
CA GLU A 40 6.97 -2.31 2.22
C GLU A 40 7.86 -1.22 1.61
N GLY A 41 9.10 -1.59 1.30
CA GLY A 41 10.13 -0.69 0.77
C GLY A 41 11.10 -0.18 1.83
N GLY A 42 11.90 0.83 1.49
CA GLY A 42 12.97 1.33 2.35
C GLY A 42 14.18 0.39 2.43
N ILE A 43 15.22 0.79 3.20
CA ILE A 43 16.51 0.06 3.27
C ILE A 43 16.33 -1.42 3.66
N THR A 44 15.35 -1.71 4.52
CA THR A 44 15.09 -3.07 5.01
C THR A 44 14.07 -3.83 4.16
N GLY A 45 13.38 -3.16 3.24
CA GLY A 45 12.23 -3.68 2.48
C GLY A 45 10.94 -3.84 3.30
N LYS A 46 10.96 -3.54 4.61
CA LYS A 46 9.82 -3.75 5.54
C LYS A 46 8.96 -2.51 5.77
N GLY A 47 9.25 -1.42 5.06
CA GLY A 47 8.61 -0.12 5.27
C GLY A 47 8.81 0.41 6.69
N ASP A 48 7.77 1.01 7.28
CA ASP A 48 7.82 1.69 8.58
C ASP A 48 7.45 0.79 9.78
N GLY A 49 7.10 -0.47 9.51
CA GLY A 49 6.74 -1.46 10.53
C GLY A 49 5.35 -1.30 11.16
N LYS A 50 4.59 -0.24 10.84
CA LYS A 50 3.25 -0.01 11.43
C LYS A 50 2.19 -0.98 10.87
N CYS A 51 2.38 -1.43 9.64
CA CYS A 51 1.46 -2.32 8.92
C CYS A 51 2.11 -3.65 8.51
N ALA A 52 2.90 -4.25 9.40
CA ALA A 52 3.69 -5.45 9.10
C ALA A 52 2.85 -6.68 8.66
N ASN A 53 1.55 -6.71 8.96
CA ASN A 53 0.62 -7.78 8.58
C ASN A 53 -0.25 -7.43 7.37
N PHE A 54 -0.08 -6.26 6.73
CA PHE A 54 -0.90 -5.82 5.60
C PHE A 54 -0.91 -6.85 4.47
N ASN A 55 0.28 -7.31 4.05
CA ASN A 55 0.41 -8.29 2.97
C ASN A 55 -0.25 -9.64 3.28
N LYS A 56 -0.48 -9.98 4.55
CA LYS A 56 -1.16 -11.23 4.97
C LYS A 56 -2.67 -11.07 5.16
N ARG A 57 -3.15 -9.86 5.47
CA ARG A 57 -4.55 -9.61 5.86
C ARG A 57 -5.35 -8.84 4.82
N ARG A 58 -4.70 -8.17 3.86
CA ARG A 58 -5.39 -7.49 2.76
C ARG A 58 -6.19 -8.51 1.94
N SER A 59 -7.35 -8.09 1.48
CA SER A 59 -8.27 -8.91 0.69
C SER A 59 -9.03 -8.05 -0.30
N ASN A 60 -9.84 -8.67 -1.18
CA ASN A 60 -10.68 -7.96 -2.15
C ASN A 60 -9.90 -6.96 -3.01
N GLU A 61 -8.77 -7.41 -3.56
CA GLU A 61 -7.92 -6.60 -4.43
C GLU A 61 -8.70 -6.04 -5.62
N GLN A 62 -8.63 -4.73 -5.84
CA GLN A 62 -9.13 -4.09 -7.04
C GLN A 62 -8.18 -3.01 -7.53
N LEU A 63 -7.70 -3.14 -8.76
CA LEU A 63 -6.95 -2.09 -9.44
C LEU A 63 -7.83 -0.84 -9.60
N VAL A 64 -7.37 0.31 -9.10
CA VAL A 64 -8.07 1.59 -9.23
C VAL A 64 -7.42 2.43 -10.34
N TRP A 65 -6.10 2.48 -10.34
CA TRP A 65 -5.34 3.25 -11.30
C TRP A 65 -3.94 2.67 -11.48
N GLN A 66 -3.38 2.83 -12.66
CA GLN A 66 -2.00 2.45 -12.97
C GLN A 66 -1.41 3.49 -13.92
N ASP A 67 -0.15 3.87 -13.67
CA ASP A 67 0.61 4.74 -14.56
C ASP A 67 0.70 4.10 -15.95
N PRO A 68 0.28 4.77 -17.04
CA PRO A 68 0.24 4.16 -18.37
C PRO A 68 1.61 4.07 -19.06
N ARG A 69 2.67 4.66 -18.46
CA ARG A 69 4.01 4.72 -19.04
C ARG A 69 4.82 3.44 -18.79
#